data_AF-A0A699YZ32-F1
#
_entry.id   AF-A0A699YZ32-F1
#
_cell.length_a   1.000
_cell.length_b   1.000
_cell.length_c   1.000
_cell.angle_alpha   90.00
_cell.angle_beta   90.00
_cell.angle_gamma   90.00
#
_symmetry.space_group_name_H-M   'P 1'
#
loop_
_entity.id
_entity.type
_entity.pdbx_description
1 polymer ?
#
loop_
_entity_poly.entity_id
_entity_poly.type
_entity_poly.pdbx_seq_one_letter_code
_entity_poly.pdbx_strand_id
1 'polypeptide(L)'
;MSANGALGDVSPDAALAALYKSSRPHVELVPGVSLSAIVNATWLPTDAKSWIPTQPEVDEGQDPPPPPPAFDPAAAEYGVRMQPRPPVMQRRLSKSAPFLRWNELMITIKTLETQLEREKDEKVKEEKTAALESARVAFAETELQLTELKASFAEDPTSLVPWMTTLFDLADAGLTTFDVSGSFFPHAKLHALFASDNTTSYYGEPEAVLGAFKRRYDRERGPGKVQLLTRLVPNIFQDGYSGPSFVEAVVDRIRAAVLPPESQEPLDLVQLFWWDVQEGDAVATLKALQALTEDKLDLSEEGEQVAVLEPRKVRAIGLVDFPSRAVISAIQAGVPVVSLSIPFTLADRSHQASLEVAREYNIKVLARDGLMGGLISEKYLGRPCPSTSGEVDPDLDDVAAAVDLANNYGWVELAAG
;
A
#
# COMPACT_ATOMS: atom_id res chain seq x y z
N MET A 1 18.51 -5.74 33.07
CA MET A 1 18.71 -4.28 33.04
C MET A 1 17.37 -3.64 32.65
N SER A 2 16.94 -2.64 33.40
CA SER A 2 15.60 -2.06 33.35
C SER A 2 15.27 -1.46 31.97
N ALA A 3 14.23 -1.97 31.32
CA ALA A 3 13.68 -1.47 30.05
C ALA A 3 12.77 -0.24 30.27
N ASN A 4 13.29 0.77 30.98
CA ASN A 4 12.71 2.12 30.99
C ASN A 4 13.72 3.04 30.29
N GLY A 5 13.90 2.83 28.99
CA GLY A 5 14.40 3.90 28.14
C GLY A 5 13.31 4.96 28.10
N ALA A 6 13.63 6.16 28.59
CA ALA A 6 12.77 7.32 28.45
C ALA A 6 12.38 7.44 26.96
N LEU A 7 11.10 7.22 26.65
CA LEU A 7 10.51 7.68 25.40
C LEU A 7 10.75 9.19 25.42
N GLY A 8 11.73 9.65 24.63
CA GLY A 8 11.88 11.07 24.34
C GLY A 8 10.55 11.63 23.87
N ASP A 9 10.39 12.94 23.92
CA ASP A 9 9.20 13.64 23.47
C ASP A 9 9.00 13.42 21.95
N VAL A 10 8.47 12.25 21.56
CA VAL A 10 8.24 11.87 20.16
C VAL A 10 6.91 12.47 19.76
N SER A 11 6.96 13.42 18.83
CA SER A 11 5.76 14.06 18.28
C SER A 11 4.81 13.01 17.70
N PRO A 12 3.49 13.14 17.94
CA PRO A 12 2.51 12.22 17.38
C PRO A 12 2.48 12.30 15.85
N ASP A 13 2.04 11.21 15.21
CA ASP A 13 1.75 11.22 13.77
C ASP A 13 0.72 12.30 13.44
N ALA A 14 1.05 13.19 12.51
CA ALA A 14 0.24 14.37 12.22
C ALA A 14 -1.15 14.02 11.68
N ALA A 15 -1.28 12.97 10.86
CA ALA A 15 -2.55 12.57 10.28
C ALA A 15 -3.46 11.95 11.35
N LEU A 16 -2.93 11.03 12.16
CA LEU A 16 -3.69 10.37 13.23
C LEU A 16 -4.06 11.34 14.37
N ALA A 17 -3.18 12.29 14.68
CA ALA A 17 -3.47 13.35 15.64
C ALA A 17 -4.58 14.28 15.14
N ALA A 18 -4.57 14.64 13.85
CA ALA A 18 -5.60 15.49 13.26
C ALA A 18 -6.97 14.80 13.23
N LEU A 19 -7.03 13.57 12.70
CA LEU A 19 -8.26 12.81 12.47
C LEU A 19 -8.87 12.22 13.74
N TYR A 20 -8.02 11.66 14.62
CA TYR A 20 -8.48 10.81 15.72
C TYR A 20 -8.02 11.30 17.09
N LYS A 21 -7.30 12.43 17.17
CA LYS A 21 -6.65 12.91 18.41
C LYS A 21 -5.71 11.86 19.02
N SER A 22 -5.14 11.00 18.17
CA SER A 22 -4.22 9.96 18.58
C SER A 22 -2.89 10.55 19.02
N SER A 23 -2.30 9.98 20.08
CA SER A 23 -0.93 10.26 20.52
C SER A 23 0.09 9.26 19.95
N ARG A 24 -0.33 8.39 19.02
CA ARG A 24 0.56 7.38 18.41
C ARG A 24 1.70 8.11 17.68
N PRO A 25 2.98 7.83 18.01
CA PRO A 25 4.10 8.40 17.27
C PRO A 25 4.17 7.79 15.87
N HIS A 26 4.91 8.46 14.98
CA HIS A 26 5.29 7.88 13.71
C HIS A 26 6.12 6.60 13.93
N VAL A 27 5.82 5.54 13.19
CA VAL A 27 6.51 4.25 13.27
C VAL A 27 7.03 3.89 11.89
N GLU A 28 8.31 3.49 11.82
CA GLU A 28 8.93 2.99 10.60
C GLU A 28 9.06 1.46 10.63
N LEU A 29 8.82 0.84 9.49
CA LEU A 29 9.11 -0.58 9.24
C LEU A 29 10.63 -0.79 9.28
N VAL A 30 11.32 -0.04 8.42
CA VAL A 30 12.78 0.14 8.31
C VAL A 30 13.07 1.62 8.06
N PRO A 31 14.29 2.13 8.29
CA PRO A 31 14.63 3.54 8.07
C PRO A 31 14.16 4.06 6.70
N GLY A 32 13.32 5.09 6.71
CA GLY A 32 12.76 5.69 5.49
C GLY A 32 11.56 4.96 4.88
N VAL A 33 11.01 3.93 5.53
CA VAL A 33 9.75 3.26 5.14
C VAL A 33 8.79 3.31 6.32
N SER A 34 7.76 4.15 6.24
CA SER A 34 6.73 4.26 7.28
C SER A 34 5.84 3.02 7.36
N LEU A 35 5.30 2.76 8.54
CA LEU A 35 4.34 1.69 8.81
C LEU A 35 3.09 2.25 9.51
N SER A 36 1.97 2.19 8.81
CA SER A 36 0.66 2.60 9.35
C SER A 36 0.21 1.70 10.51
N ALA A 37 -0.80 2.14 11.25
CA ALA A 37 -1.31 1.40 12.42
C ALA A 37 -2.02 0.11 12.05
N ILE A 38 -2.67 0.12 10.90
CA ILE A 38 -3.41 -1.00 10.33
C ILE A 38 -2.97 -1.10 8.88
N VAL A 39 -2.59 -2.30 8.46
CA VAL A 39 -2.18 -2.59 7.07
C VAL A 39 -3.40 -3.06 6.29
N ASN A 40 -3.62 -2.49 5.10
CA ASN A 40 -4.73 -2.88 4.23
C ASN A 40 -4.32 -4.11 3.40
N ALA A 41 -4.84 -5.29 3.74
CA ALA A 41 -4.70 -6.47 2.88
C ALA A 41 -5.62 -6.31 1.66
N THR A 42 -5.03 -6.21 0.46
CA THR A 42 -5.79 -5.84 -0.74
C THR A 42 -6.30 -7.08 -1.44
N TRP A 43 -7.61 -7.31 -1.38
CA TRP A 43 -8.31 -8.35 -2.13
C TRP A 43 -9.09 -7.71 -3.29
N LEU A 44 -8.85 -8.18 -4.51
CA LEU A 44 -9.54 -7.66 -5.68
C LEU A 44 -10.93 -8.29 -5.80
N PRO A 45 -11.99 -7.50 -6.06
CA PRO A 45 -13.35 -8.02 -6.20
C PRO A 45 -13.57 -8.78 -7.52
N THR A 46 -12.79 -8.46 -8.55
CA THR A 46 -12.84 -9.06 -9.90
C THR A 46 -11.45 -9.05 -10.54
N ASP A 47 -11.31 -9.78 -11.65
CA ASP A 47 -10.08 -9.78 -12.46
C ASP A 47 -9.71 -8.36 -12.91
N ALA A 48 -8.41 -8.03 -12.85
CA ALA A 48 -7.94 -6.68 -13.13
C ALA A 48 -8.39 -6.19 -14.51
N LYS A 49 -8.40 -7.01 -15.57
CA LYS A 49 -8.75 -6.59 -16.95
C LYS A 49 -10.13 -5.93 -17.10
N SER A 50 -11.06 -6.18 -16.19
CA SER A 50 -12.43 -5.64 -16.20
C SER A 50 -12.54 -4.16 -15.75
N TRP A 51 -11.44 -3.56 -15.30
CA TRP A 51 -11.41 -2.26 -14.62
C TRP A 51 -11.32 -1.00 -15.50
N ILE A 52 -10.93 -1.11 -16.78
CA ILE A 52 -10.84 0.06 -17.68
C ILE A 52 -12.25 0.35 -18.17
N PRO A 53 -12.83 1.54 -17.91
CA PRO A 53 -14.10 1.91 -18.50
C PRO A 53 -13.98 1.83 -20.02
N THR A 54 -14.70 0.89 -20.64
CA THR A 54 -14.83 0.84 -22.10
C THR A 54 -15.75 1.97 -22.52
N GLN A 55 -15.35 2.74 -23.54
CA GLN A 55 -16.27 3.65 -24.22
C GLN A 55 -17.50 2.84 -24.65
N PRO A 56 -18.74 3.27 -24.35
CA PRO A 56 -19.91 2.57 -24.84
C PRO A 56 -19.83 2.47 -26.36
N GLU A 57 -19.99 1.27 -26.91
CA GLU A 57 -20.10 1.09 -28.36
C GLU A 57 -21.25 1.97 -28.86
N VAL A 58 -20.97 2.81 -29.85
CA VAL A 58 -21.98 3.64 -30.48
C VAL A 58 -22.86 2.70 -31.30
N ASP A 59 -24.03 2.37 -30.75
CA ASP A 59 -25.03 1.53 -31.41
C ASP A 59 -25.50 2.25 -32.68
N GLU A 60 -24.98 1.86 -33.86
CA GLU A 60 -25.15 2.54 -35.16
C GLU A 60 -26.63 2.64 -35.64
N GLY A 61 -27.58 2.10 -34.87
CA GLY A 61 -29.01 2.11 -35.14
C GLY A 61 -29.89 2.96 -34.20
N GLN A 62 -29.34 3.64 -33.20
CA GLN A 62 -30.12 4.52 -32.30
C GLN A 62 -30.01 5.98 -32.71
N ASP A 63 -31.15 6.70 -32.67
CA ASP A 63 -31.16 8.16 -32.81
C ASP A 63 -30.13 8.77 -31.84
N PRO A 64 -29.36 9.79 -32.28
CA PRO A 64 -28.35 10.40 -31.42
C PRO A 64 -29.00 10.85 -30.12
N PRO A 65 -28.40 10.54 -28.95
CA PRO A 65 -28.95 10.97 -27.69
C PRO A 65 -29.14 12.49 -27.72
N PRO A 66 -30.22 13.02 -27.09
CA PRO A 66 -30.43 14.44 -27.02
C PRO A 66 -29.17 15.11 -26.47
N PRO A 67 -28.78 16.30 -26.98
CA PRO A 67 -27.60 16.98 -26.49
C PRO A 67 -27.70 17.12 -24.97
N PRO A 68 -26.62 16.80 -24.22
CA PRO A 68 -26.65 16.89 -22.78
C PRO A 68 -27.07 18.31 -22.36
N PRO A 69 -27.78 18.47 -21.23
CA PRO A 69 -28.15 19.78 -20.74
C PRO A 69 -26.88 20.63 -20.56
N ALA A 70 -27.00 21.94 -20.74
CA ALA A 70 -25.86 22.87 -20.60
C ALA A 70 -25.17 22.80 -19.23
N PHE A 71 -25.83 22.23 -18.23
CA PHE A 71 -25.29 21.94 -16.90
C PHE A 71 -25.90 20.64 -16.37
N ASP A 72 -25.04 19.70 -15.96
CA ASP A 72 -25.42 18.50 -15.24
C ASP A 72 -24.86 18.54 -13.81
N PRO A 73 -25.69 18.77 -12.77
CA PRO A 73 -25.25 18.77 -11.38
C PRO A 73 -24.81 17.38 -10.87
N ALA A 74 -25.06 16.30 -11.63
CA ALA A 74 -24.71 14.93 -11.29
C ALA A 74 -23.45 14.42 -12.02
N ALA A 75 -22.90 15.15 -12.99
CA ALA A 75 -21.71 14.74 -13.75
C ALA A 75 -20.50 14.59 -12.82
N ALA A 76 -19.60 13.60 -13.00
CA ALA A 76 -18.50 13.31 -12.07
C ALA A 76 -17.59 14.52 -11.71
N GLU A 77 -17.51 15.50 -12.61
CA GLU A 77 -16.83 16.80 -12.43
C GLU A 77 -17.49 17.71 -11.37
N TYR A 78 -18.82 17.60 -11.24
CA TYR A 78 -19.71 18.40 -10.38
C TYR A 78 -20.56 17.56 -9.41
N GLY A 79 -20.45 16.24 -9.49
CA GLY A 79 -21.49 15.28 -9.14
C GLY A 79 -21.61 15.03 -7.66
N VAL A 80 -22.67 15.60 -7.09
CA VAL A 80 -23.20 15.36 -5.75
C VAL A 80 -24.23 14.23 -5.82
N ARG A 81 -23.81 12.99 -6.12
CA ARG A 81 -24.74 11.84 -5.98
C ARG A 81 -24.63 11.27 -4.58
N MET A 82 -25.49 11.84 -3.73
CA MET A 82 -25.72 11.61 -2.30
C MET A 82 -24.86 12.51 -1.41
N GLN A 83 -25.46 13.63 -0.99
CA GLN A 83 -24.97 14.41 0.15
C GLN A 83 -24.67 13.49 1.34
N PRO A 84 -23.62 13.81 2.14
CA PRO A 84 -23.09 15.16 2.29
C PRO A 84 -21.66 15.37 1.72
N ARG A 85 -21.28 14.71 0.61
CA ARG A 85 -19.89 14.79 0.10
C ARG A 85 -19.75 15.59 -1.21
N PRO A 86 -18.68 16.40 -1.36
CA PRO A 86 -18.35 17.09 -2.62
C PRO A 86 -17.95 16.10 -3.74
N PRO A 87 -17.95 16.54 -5.02
CA PRO A 87 -17.62 15.70 -6.18
C PRO A 87 -16.25 15.04 -6.05
N VAL A 88 -16.11 13.79 -6.50
CA VAL A 88 -14.89 12.99 -6.28
C VAL A 88 -13.64 13.71 -6.79
N MET A 89 -13.68 14.28 -7.99
CA MET A 89 -12.55 15.02 -8.56
C MET A 89 -12.22 16.27 -7.75
N GLN A 90 -13.22 17.09 -7.38
CA GLN A 90 -13.00 18.30 -6.57
C GLN A 90 -12.44 17.96 -5.19
N ARG A 91 -12.95 16.90 -4.56
CA ARG A 91 -12.45 16.38 -3.28
C ARG A 91 -10.99 15.95 -3.41
N ARG A 92 -10.65 15.17 -4.45
CA ARG A 92 -9.28 14.71 -4.74
C ARG A 92 -8.34 15.88 -4.98
N LEU A 93 -8.74 16.85 -5.81
CA LEU A 93 -7.97 18.04 -6.13
C LEU A 93 -7.75 18.93 -4.88
N SER A 94 -8.77 19.14 -4.06
CA SER A 94 -8.69 19.96 -2.83
C SER A 94 -7.70 19.42 -1.80
N LYS A 95 -7.39 18.12 -1.86
CA LYS A 95 -6.41 17.46 -0.97
C LYS A 95 -5.05 17.24 -1.65
N SER A 96 -4.89 17.66 -2.90
CA SER A 96 -3.64 17.49 -3.65
C SER A 96 -2.53 18.37 -3.08
N ALA A 97 -1.28 17.91 -3.19
CA ALA A 97 -0.12 18.68 -2.74
C ALA A 97 -0.03 20.07 -3.42
N PRO A 98 -0.24 20.21 -4.75
CA PRO A 98 -0.26 21.53 -5.38
C PRO A 98 -1.37 22.44 -4.83
N PHE A 99 -2.58 21.92 -4.59
CA PHE A 99 -3.67 22.75 -4.06
C PHE A 99 -3.42 23.23 -2.63
N LEU A 100 -2.90 22.34 -1.77
CA LEU A 100 -2.52 22.72 -0.40
C LEU A 100 -1.42 23.79 -0.41
N ARG A 101 -0.41 23.61 -1.28
CA ARG A 101 0.67 24.59 -1.45
C ARG A 101 0.17 25.92 -1.98
N TRP A 102 -0.74 25.91 -2.96
CA TRP A 102 -1.39 27.10 -3.50
C TRP A 102 -2.10 27.89 -2.40
N ASN A 103 -2.85 27.20 -1.53
CA ASN A 103 -3.57 27.82 -0.41
C ASN A 103 -2.61 28.42 0.64
N GLU A 104 -1.53 27.71 0.99
CA GLU A 104 -0.49 28.23 1.89
C GLU A 104 0.19 29.48 1.34
N LEU A 105 0.51 29.50 0.05
CA LEU A 105 1.14 30.64 -0.62
C LEU A 105 0.20 31.84 -0.68
N MET A 106 -1.11 31.63 -0.95
CA MET A 106 -2.11 32.70 -0.88
C MET A 106 -2.15 33.37 0.50
N ILE A 107 -2.17 32.57 1.57
CA ILE A 107 -2.16 33.07 2.94
C ILE A 107 -0.86 33.84 3.21
N THR A 108 0.28 33.31 2.75
CA THR A 108 1.60 33.91 2.92
C THR A 108 1.70 35.26 2.21
N ILE A 109 1.31 35.33 0.93
CA ILE A 109 1.29 36.55 0.11
C ILE A 109 0.45 37.63 0.79
N LYS A 110 -0.79 37.30 1.15
CA LYS A 110 -1.69 38.26 1.81
C LYS A 110 -1.15 38.76 3.15
N THR A 111 -0.48 37.87 3.90
CA THR A 111 0.17 38.23 5.17
C THR A 111 1.34 39.17 4.94
N LEU A 112 2.21 38.88 3.96
CA LEU A 112 3.35 39.72 3.61
C LEU A 112 2.90 41.10 3.10
N GLU A 113 1.88 41.17 2.25
CA GLU A 113 1.30 42.44 1.77
C GLU A 113 0.80 43.29 2.95
N THR A 114 0.04 42.68 3.87
CA THR A 114 -0.47 43.37 5.07
C THR A 114 0.67 43.85 5.98
N GLN A 115 1.75 43.06 6.11
CA GLN A 115 2.92 43.44 6.90
C GLN A 115 3.70 44.58 6.24
N LEU A 116 3.81 44.59 4.91
CA LEU A 116 4.54 45.60 4.14
C LEU A 116 3.90 46.99 4.27
N GLU A 117 2.57 47.05 4.31
CA GLU A 117 1.81 48.31 4.51
C GLU A 117 2.10 48.97 5.86
N ARG A 118 2.43 48.17 6.88
CA ARG A 118 2.64 48.62 8.26
C ARG A 118 4.11 48.81 8.62
N GLU A 119 5.01 48.29 7.79
CA GLU A 119 6.45 48.28 8.05
C GLU A 119 7.06 49.65 7.78
N LYS A 120 7.89 50.12 8.71
CA LYS A 120 8.55 51.43 8.62
C LYS A 120 10.06 51.31 8.46
N ASP A 121 10.63 50.15 8.79
CA ASP A 121 12.04 49.88 8.59
C ASP A 121 12.29 49.50 7.12
N GLU A 122 13.04 50.34 6.40
CA GLU A 122 13.33 50.15 4.97
C GLU A 122 14.08 48.84 4.68
N LYS A 123 14.96 48.38 5.59
CA LYS A 123 15.68 47.12 5.38
C LYS A 123 14.74 45.91 5.50
N VAL A 124 13.88 45.92 6.52
CA VAL A 124 12.87 44.85 6.71
C VAL A 124 11.85 44.87 5.56
N LYS A 125 11.54 46.05 5.03
CA LYS A 125 10.65 46.21 3.89
C LYS A 125 11.26 45.65 2.61
N GLU A 126 12.54 45.87 2.35
CA GLU A 126 13.25 45.27 1.22
C GLU A 126 13.27 43.74 1.32
N GLU A 127 13.61 43.19 2.48
CA GLU A 127 13.61 41.74 2.75
C GLU A 127 12.22 41.11 2.53
N LYS A 128 11.16 41.74 3.07
CA LYS A 128 9.78 41.28 2.88
C LYS A 128 9.30 41.42 1.44
N THR A 129 9.76 42.44 0.71
CA THR A 129 9.45 42.61 -0.72
C THR A 129 10.07 41.49 -1.53
N ALA A 130 11.34 41.14 -1.27
CA ALA A 130 12.00 40.02 -1.93
C ALA A 130 11.30 38.68 -1.63
N ALA A 131 10.90 38.46 -0.37
CA ALA A 131 10.13 37.28 0.03
C ALA A 131 8.75 37.23 -0.65
N LEU A 132 8.06 38.37 -0.80
CA LEU A 132 6.78 38.47 -1.50
C LEU A 132 6.92 38.13 -2.98
N GLU A 133 7.93 38.65 -3.67
CA GLU A 133 8.17 38.33 -5.07
C GLU A 133 8.52 36.84 -5.25
N SER A 134 9.35 36.27 -4.37
CA SER A 134 9.62 34.83 -4.37
C SER A 134 8.35 34.00 -4.16
N ALA A 135 7.47 34.41 -3.24
CA ALA A 135 6.19 33.73 -3.00
C ALA A 135 5.25 33.83 -4.21
N ARG A 136 5.24 34.96 -4.93
CA ARG A 136 4.45 35.16 -6.17
C ARG A 136 4.94 34.27 -7.32
N VAL A 137 6.25 34.12 -7.49
CA VAL A 137 6.83 33.20 -8.49
C VAL A 137 6.42 31.75 -8.17
N ALA A 138 6.63 31.32 -6.93
CA ALA A 138 6.22 29.97 -6.49
C ALA A 138 4.71 29.75 -6.63
N PHE A 139 3.90 30.79 -6.42
CA PHE A 139 2.46 30.73 -6.59
C PHE A 139 2.06 30.48 -8.04
N ALA A 140 2.65 31.21 -8.99
CA ALA A 140 2.40 31.01 -10.42
C ALA A 140 2.83 29.61 -10.91
N GLU A 141 3.97 29.10 -10.43
CA GLU A 141 4.40 27.72 -10.71
C GLU A 141 3.40 26.69 -10.17
N THR A 142 2.89 26.92 -8.96
CA THR A 142 1.90 26.02 -8.34
C THR A 142 0.56 26.04 -9.09
N GLU A 143 0.14 27.19 -9.64
CA GLU A 143 -1.06 27.28 -10.48
C GLU A 143 -0.94 26.47 -11.77
N LEU A 144 0.26 26.45 -12.38
CA LEU A 144 0.52 25.61 -13.54
C LEU A 144 0.42 24.12 -13.17
N GLN A 145 1.09 23.70 -12.08
CA GLN A 145 1.01 22.33 -11.58
C GLN A 145 -0.43 21.89 -11.27
N LEU A 146 -1.24 22.78 -10.68
CA LEU A 146 -2.64 22.52 -10.38
C LEU A 146 -3.47 22.35 -11.66
N THR A 147 -3.19 23.15 -12.69
CA THR A 147 -3.86 23.08 -14.00
C THR A 147 -3.53 21.77 -14.71
N GLU A 148 -2.26 21.39 -14.74
CA GLU A 148 -1.79 20.11 -15.28
C GLU A 148 -2.38 18.92 -14.52
N LEU A 149 -2.40 18.99 -13.19
CA LEU A 149 -2.99 17.94 -12.36
C LEU A 149 -4.49 17.80 -12.63
N LYS A 150 -5.21 18.92 -12.78
CA LYS A 150 -6.63 18.93 -13.14
C LYS A 150 -6.88 18.26 -14.48
N ALA A 151 -6.09 18.57 -15.51
CA ALA A 151 -6.20 17.96 -16.83
C ALA A 151 -5.96 16.44 -16.79
N SER A 152 -5.02 15.99 -15.96
CA SER A 152 -4.66 14.58 -15.83
C SER A 152 -5.78 13.64 -15.35
N PHE A 153 -6.86 14.16 -14.76
CA PHE A 153 -8.01 13.35 -14.39
C PHE A 153 -8.81 12.88 -15.61
N ALA A 154 -8.87 13.70 -16.67
CA ALA A 154 -9.54 13.33 -17.91
C ALA A 154 -8.68 12.41 -18.79
N GLU A 155 -7.34 12.56 -18.73
CA GLU A 155 -6.38 11.74 -19.48
C GLU A 155 -6.30 10.30 -18.97
N ASP A 156 -6.50 10.10 -17.67
CA ASP A 156 -6.39 8.79 -17.02
C ASP A 156 -7.80 8.25 -16.68
N PRO A 157 -8.31 7.27 -17.45
CA PRO A 157 -9.65 6.72 -17.26
C PRO A 157 -9.78 5.93 -15.95
N THR A 158 -8.67 5.59 -15.28
CA THR A 158 -8.66 4.90 -13.99
C THR A 158 -8.63 5.86 -12.80
N SER A 159 -8.49 7.16 -13.02
CA SER A 159 -8.27 8.13 -11.93
C SER A 159 -9.44 8.30 -10.96
N LEU A 160 -10.68 8.20 -11.48
CA LEU A 160 -11.94 8.46 -10.78
C LEU A 160 -12.83 7.22 -10.62
N VAL A 161 -12.33 6.04 -10.96
CA VAL A 161 -13.07 4.78 -10.77
C VAL A 161 -13.28 4.49 -9.26
N PRO A 162 -14.32 3.71 -8.90
CA PRO A 162 -14.67 3.48 -7.50
C PRO A 162 -13.52 2.89 -6.67
N TRP A 163 -12.81 1.87 -7.17
CA TRP A 163 -11.73 1.23 -6.41
C TRP A 163 -10.56 2.17 -6.13
N MET A 164 -10.19 3.05 -7.08
CA MET A 164 -9.15 4.06 -6.90
C MET A 164 -9.57 5.03 -5.80
N THR A 165 -10.84 5.45 -5.80
CA THR A 165 -11.39 6.32 -4.75
C THR A 165 -11.36 5.64 -3.38
N THR A 166 -11.68 4.36 -3.28
CA THR A 166 -11.61 3.58 -2.04
C THR A 166 -10.19 3.53 -1.49
N LEU A 167 -9.19 3.23 -2.33
CA LEU A 167 -7.78 3.17 -1.90
C LEU A 167 -7.27 4.55 -1.44
N PHE A 168 -7.66 5.63 -2.14
CA PHE A 168 -7.37 7.00 -1.71
C PHE A 168 -8.02 7.34 -0.36
N ASP A 169 -9.26 6.92 -0.14
CA ASP A 169 -9.96 7.18 1.11
C ASP A 169 -9.33 6.42 2.29
N LEU A 170 -8.86 5.19 2.07
CA LEU A 170 -8.09 4.42 3.08
C LEU A 170 -6.76 5.09 3.40
N ALA A 171 -5.98 5.48 2.38
CA ALA A 171 -4.70 6.15 2.59
C ALA A 171 -4.86 7.52 3.28
N ASP A 172 -5.87 8.29 2.89
CA ASP A 172 -6.21 9.58 3.52
C ASP A 172 -6.68 9.46 4.97
N ALA A 173 -7.17 8.28 5.37
CA ALA A 173 -7.51 7.96 6.76
C ALA A 173 -6.27 7.60 7.61
N GLY A 174 -5.07 7.67 7.04
CA GLY A 174 -3.81 7.31 7.73
C GLY A 174 -3.45 5.83 7.62
N LEU A 175 -4.17 5.06 6.80
CA LEU A 175 -3.87 3.65 6.52
C LEU A 175 -3.03 3.56 5.23
N THR A 176 -1.79 4.02 5.30
CA THR A 176 -0.92 4.22 4.14
C THR A 176 -0.11 2.99 3.71
N THR A 177 -0.20 1.89 4.45
CA THR A 177 0.48 0.64 4.11
C THR A 177 -0.50 -0.34 3.50
N PHE A 178 -0.19 -0.84 2.31
CA PHE A 178 -1.01 -1.81 1.60
C PHE A 178 -0.22 -3.10 1.38
N ASP A 179 -0.81 -4.21 1.77
CA ASP A 179 -0.27 -5.55 1.59
C ASP A 179 -0.94 -6.20 0.38
N VAL A 180 -0.11 -6.76 -0.49
CA VAL A 180 -0.56 -7.55 -1.64
C VAL A 180 -1.14 -8.87 -1.13
N SER A 181 -2.44 -9.07 -1.33
CA SER A 181 -3.19 -10.22 -0.82
C SER A 181 -4.25 -10.66 -1.84
N GLY A 182 -5.07 -11.62 -1.46
CA GLY A 182 -6.17 -12.14 -2.26
C GLY A 182 -6.55 -13.55 -1.85
N SER A 183 -7.53 -14.12 -2.53
CA SER A 183 -7.86 -15.54 -2.40
C SER A 183 -6.60 -16.37 -2.60
N PHE A 184 -6.39 -17.36 -1.74
CA PHE A 184 -5.17 -18.15 -1.71
C PHE A 184 -5.50 -19.62 -1.42
N PHE A 185 -4.48 -20.48 -1.33
CA PHE A 185 -4.66 -21.87 -0.95
C PHE A 185 -5.37 -21.98 0.42
N PRO A 186 -6.32 -22.93 0.61
CA PRO A 186 -6.73 -23.99 -0.33
C PRO A 186 -7.91 -23.63 -1.25
N HIS A 187 -8.48 -22.43 -1.12
CA HIS A 187 -9.76 -22.06 -1.74
C HIS A 187 -9.63 -21.35 -3.09
N ALA A 188 -8.41 -20.98 -3.48
CA ALA A 188 -8.11 -20.44 -4.80
C ALA A 188 -8.08 -21.50 -5.92
N LYS A 189 -8.09 -21.04 -7.17
CA LYS A 189 -7.88 -21.90 -8.34
C LYS A 189 -6.47 -22.51 -8.29
N LEU A 190 -6.36 -23.78 -7.90
CA LEU A 190 -5.07 -24.49 -7.77
C LEU A 190 -4.21 -24.45 -9.04
N HIS A 191 -4.83 -24.43 -10.22
CA HIS A 191 -4.09 -24.27 -11.47
C HIS A 191 -3.32 -22.95 -11.53
N ALA A 192 -3.90 -21.84 -11.07
CA ALA A 192 -3.21 -20.55 -11.03
C ALA A 192 -2.02 -20.55 -10.05
N LEU A 193 -2.07 -21.40 -9.02
CA LEU A 193 -0.98 -21.55 -8.03
C LEU A 193 0.11 -22.50 -8.50
N PHE A 194 -0.24 -23.61 -9.15
CA PHE A 194 0.69 -24.74 -9.36
C PHE A 194 0.96 -25.13 -10.82
N ALA A 195 0.31 -24.48 -11.81
CA ALA A 195 0.54 -24.78 -13.22
C ALA A 195 1.99 -24.51 -13.67
N SER A 196 2.50 -25.32 -14.59
CA SER A 196 3.89 -25.32 -15.13
C SER A 196 4.35 -23.97 -15.69
N ASP A 197 3.43 -23.08 -16.04
CA ASP A 197 3.67 -21.74 -16.57
C ASP A 197 3.53 -20.63 -15.51
N ASN A 198 3.26 -20.98 -14.25
CA ASN A 198 3.26 -20.02 -13.15
C ASN A 198 4.70 -19.55 -12.87
N THR A 199 5.05 -18.42 -13.47
CA THR A 199 6.32 -17.71 -13.26
C THR A 199 6.33 -16.89 -11.95
N THR A 200 5.51 -17.28 -10.97
CA THR A 200 5.51 -16.85 -9.55
C THR A 200 5.05 -15.42 -9.28
N SER A 201 4.28 -14.84 -10.20
CA SER A 201 3.49 -13.63 -9.94
C SER A 201 2.02 -14.01 -9.74
N TYR A 202 1.76 -14.89 -8.76
CA TYR A 202 0.37 -15.23 -8.39
C TYR A 202 -0.44 -13.97 -8.08
N TYR A 203 0.21 -12.97 -7.47
CA TYR A 203 -0.39 -11.69 -7.13
C TYR A 203 -0.14 -10.58 -8.18
N GLY A 204 0.20 -10.92 -9.42
CA GLY A 204 0.52 -9.92 -10.45
C GLY A 204 -0.60 -8.91 -10.74
N GLU A 205 -1.86 -9.35 -10.65
CA GLU A 205 -3.01 -8.46 -10.82
C GLU A 205 -3.15 -7.46 -9.64
N PRO A 206 -3.20 -7.90 -8.36
CA PRO A 206 -3.12 -7.00 -7.22
C PRO A 206 -1.92 -6.04 -7.26
N GLU A 207 -0.74 -6.52 -7.66
CA GLU A 207 0.47 -5.70 -7.81
C GLU A 207 0.27 -4.59 -8.84
N ALA A 208 -0.32 -4.89 -10.00
CA ALA A 208 -0.60 -3.91 -11.04
C ALA A 208 -1.62 -2.85 -10.57
N VAL A 209 -2.68 -3.26 -9.84
CA VAL A 209 -3.71 -2.36 -9.31
C VAL A 209 -3.12 -1.43 -8.24
N LEU A 210 -2.38 -1.98 -7.27
CA LEU A 210 -1.71 -1.19 -6.23
C LEU A 210 -0.62 -0.30 -6.82
N GLY A 211 0.06 -0.73 -7.89
CA GLY A 211 0.99 0.07 -8.65
C GLY A 211 0.34 1.29 -9.31
N ALA A 212 -0.79 1.08 -10.00
CA ALA A 212 -1.55 2.18 -10.60
C ALA A 212 -2.03 3.16 -9.52
N PHE A 213 -2.55 2.65 -8.41
CA PHE A 213 -2.92 3.46 -7.26
C PHE A 213 -1.74 4.25 -6.68
N LYS A 214 -0.61 3.60 -6.38
CA LYS A 214 0.58 4.24 -5.81
C LYS A 214 1.08 5.37 -6.70
N ARG A 215 1.25 5.11 -8.00
CA ARG A 215 1.71 6.14 -8.96
C ARG A 215 0.74 7.32 -9.04
N ARG A 216 -0.57 7.06 -9.03
CA ARG A 216 -1.58 8.12 -9.01
C ARG A 216 -1.57 8.91 -7.70
N TYR A 217 -1.43 8.22 -6.57
CA TYR A 217 -1.36 8.83 -5.24
C TYR A 217 -0.11 9.69 -5.09
N ASP A 218 1.05 9.19 -5.51
CA ASP A 218 2.32 9.93 -5.47
C ASP A 218 2.25 11.18 -6.36
N ARG A 219 1.63 11.09 -7.55
CA ARG A 219 1.39 12.25 -8.44
C ARG A 219 0.49 13.32 -7.80
N GLU A 220 -0.55 12.92 -7.08
CA GLU A 220 -1.52 13.86 -6.48
C GLU A 220 -1.09 14.40 -5.13
N ARG A 221 -0.47 13.56 -4.28
CA ARG A 221 -0.21 13.86 -2.87
C ARG A 221 1.27 14.05 -2.56
N GLY A 222 2.15 13.81 -3.52
CA GLY A 222 3.60 13.80 -3.36
C GLY A 222 4.13 12.39 -3.06
N PRO A 223 5.41 12.14 -3.38
CA PRO A 223 6.00 10.80 -3.34
C PRO A 223 6.16 10.26 -1.92
N GLY A 224 6.28 8.93 -1.82
CA GLY A 224 6.70 8.25 -0.59
C GLY A 224 5.63 8.19 0.51
N LYS A 225 4.38 8.53 0.20
CA LYS A 225 3.29 8.53 1.19
C LYS A 225 2.59 7.18 1.33
N VAL A 226 2.64 6.35 0.30
CA VAL A 226 2.06 4.99 0.29
C VAL A 226 3.18 3.96 0.21
N GLN A 227 3.11 2.96 1.08
CA GLN A 227 4.03 1.82 1.13
C GLN A 227 3.33 0.54 0.68
N LEU A 228 4.02 -0.25 -0.16
CA LEU A 228 3.50 -1.53 -0.66
C LEU A 228 4.31 -2.71 -0.13
N LEU A 229 3.65 -3.67 0.51
CA LEU A 229 4.24 -4.93 0.94
C LEU A 229 3.92 -6.00 -0.11
N THR A 230 4.89 -6.32 -0.97
CA THR A 230 4.70 -7.30 -2.05
C THR A 230 5.02 -8.71 -1.55
N ARG A 231 4.63 -9.73 -2.31
CA ARG A 231 4.80 -11.13 -1.92
C ARG A 231 5.48 -11.94 -3.02
N LEU A 232 6.51 -12.69 -2.63
CA LEU A 232 7.14 -13.71 -3.46
C LEU A 232 6.61 -15.07 -3.01
N VAL A 233 5.90 -15.76 -3.91
CA VAL A 233 5.31 -17.08 -3.69
C VAL A 233 5.86 -18.03 -4.76
N PRO A 234 7.04 -18.63 -4.54
CA PRO A 234 7.66 -19.45 -5.55
C PRO A 234 6.91 -20.78 -5.68
N ASN A 235 6.70 -21.28 -6.89
CA ASN A 235 6.18 -22.63 -7.06
C ASN A 235 7.31 -23.65 -6.87
N ILE A 236 7.49 -24.12 -5.63
CA ILE A 236 8.60 -25.00 -5.25
C ILE A 236 8.49 -26.42 -5.84
N PHE A 237 7.36 -26.75 -6.48
CA PHE A 237 7.09 -28.05 -7.09
C PHE A 237 7.50 -28.15 -8.57
N GLN A 238 8.17 -27.11 -9.10
CA GLN A 238 8.66 -27.06 -10.48
C GLN A 238 10.17 -26.93 -10.51
N ASP A 239 10.81 -27.30 -11.62
CA ASP A 239 12.24 -27.05 -11.80
C ASP A 239 12.53 -25.53 -11.96
N GLY A 240 13.69 -25.08 -11.50
CA GLY A 240 14.14 -23.69 -11.67
C GLY A 240 13.42 -22.65 -10.79
N TYR A 241 12.68 -23.09 -9.77
CA TYR A 241 11.93 -22.26 -8.82
C TYR A 241 12.79 -21.46 -7.82
N SER A 242 14.11 -21.63 -7.84
CA SER A 242 15.03 -21.07 -6.87
C SER A 242 16.33 -20.61 -7.53
N GLY A 243 17.11 -19.84 -6.77
CA GLY A 243 18.41 -19.31 -7.18
C GLY A 243 18.38 -17.82 -7.55
N PRO A 244 19.56 -17.17 -7.61
CA PRO A 244 19.67 -15.71 -7.72
C PRO A 244 18.95 -15.12 -8.93
N SER A 245 19.16 -15.70 -10.13
CA SER A 245 18.58 -15.18 -11.37
C SER A 245 17.05 -15.29 -11.41
N PHE A 246 16.50 -16.36 -10.83
CA PHE A 246 15.06 -16.53 -10.73
C PHE A 246 14.45 -15.47 -9.80
N VAL A 247 15.00 -15.34 -8.59
CA VAL A 247 14.52 -14.37 -7.60
C VAL A 247 14.61 -12.94 -8.13
N GLU A 248 15.72 -12.59 -8.78
CA GLU A 248 15.92 -11.29 -9.39
C GLU A 248 14.90 -11.01 -10.51
N ALA A 249 14.64 -11.98 -11.39
CA ALA A 249 13.64 -11.84 -12.45
C ALA A 249 12.22 -11.64 -11.90
N VAL A 250 11.88 -12.33 -10.80
CA VAL A 250 10.58 -12.14 -10.12
C VAL A 250 10.49 -10.75 -9.51
N VAL A 251 11.52 -10.33 -8.77
CA VAL A 251 11.57 -8.99 -8.16
C VAL A 251 11.48 -7.89 -9.23
N ASP A 252 12.17 -8.04 -10.36
CA ASP A 252 12.08 -7.07 -11.46
C ASP A 252 10.68 -7.01 -12.09
N ARG A 253 9.98 -8.15 -12.21
CA ARG A 253 8.56 -8.15 -12.63
C ARG A 253 7.67 -7.40 -11.64
N ILE A 254 7.84 -7.64 -10.34
CA ILE A 254 7.07 -6.95 -9.29
C ILE A 254 7.35 -5.44 -9.34
N ARG A 255 8.62 -5.04 -9.49
CA ARG A 255 9.02 -3.63 -9.66
C ARG A 255 8.35 -2.98 -10.86
N ALA A 256 8.35 -3.66 -12.01
CA ALA A 256 7.70 -3.16 -13.21
C ALA A 256 6.17 -2.99 -13.06
N ALA A 257 5.53 -3.79 -12.21
CA ALA A 257 4.09 -3.64 -11.92
C ALA A 257 3.80 -2.44 -11.01
N VAL A 258 4.61 -2.23 -9.97
CA VAL A 258 4.32 -1.28 -8.89
C VAL A 258 4.97 0.10 -9.05
N LEU A 259 6.12 0.20 -9.72
CA LEU A 259 6.88 1.45 -9.89
C LEU A 259 6.77 2.02 -11.32
N PRO A 260 7.12 3.30 -11.53
CA PRO A 260 7.30 3.83 -12.88
C PRO A 260 8.39 3.07 -13.66
N PRO A 261 8.26 2.89 -14.99
CA PRO A 261 9.23 2.13 -15.80
C PRO A 261 10.68 2.61 -15.69
N GLU A 262 10.89 3.92 -15.53
CA GLU A 262 12.18 4.58 -15.39
C GLU A 262 12.72 4.61 -13.95
N SER A 263 11.96 4.10 -12.98
CA SER A 263 12.32 4.20 -11.57
C SER A 263 13.41 3.20 -11.19
N GLN A 264 14.47 3.71 -10.58
CA GLN A 264 15.48 2.91 -9.89
C GLN A 264 15.18 2.72 -8.41
N GLU A 265 13.98 3.11 -7.95
CA GLU A 265 13.62 2.93 -6.56
C GLU A 265 13.51 1.43 -6.20
N PRO A 266 13.94 1.05 -4.99
CA PRO A 266 13.70 -0.28 -4.48
C PRO A 266 12.25 -0.48 -4.02
N LEU A 267 11.76 -1.71 -4.08
CA LEU A 267 10.51 -2.11 -3.43
C LEU A 267 10.58 -1.86 -1.92
N ASP A 268 9.49 -1.43 -1.30
CA ASP A 268 9.45 -1.15 0.14
C ASP A 268 9.70 -2.42 0.98
N LEU A 269 9.02 -3.52 0.63
CA LEU A 269 9.22 -4.80 1.27
C LEU A 269 8.80 -5.95 0.35
N VAL A 270 9.60 -7.02 0.31
CA VAL A 270 9.21 -8.30 -0.31
C VAL A 270 9.04 -9.36 0.77
N GLN A 271 7.86 -9.97 0.84
CA GLN A 271 7.54 -11.04 1.77
C GLN A 271 7.69 -12.40 1.11
N LEU A 272 8.46 -13.30 1.70
CA LEU A 272 8.55 -14.68 1.23
C LEU A 272 7.46 -15.54 1.89
N PHE A 273 6.62 -16.16 1.06
CA PHE A 273 5.81 -17.32 1.45
C PHE A 273 6.51 -18.59 0.97
N TRP A 274 6.43 -19.66 1.76
CA TRP A 274 7.02 -20.95 1.40
C TRP A 274 6.02 -22.08 1.66
N TRP A 275 5.79 -22.92 0.64
CA TRP A 275 4.72 -23.93 0.66
C TRP A 275 4.96 -25.05 1.68
N ASP A 276 6.18 -25.57 1.73
CA ASP A 276 6.55 -26.60 2.69
C ASP A 276 8.00 -26.39 3.12
N VAL A 277 8.22 -26.12 4.40
CA VAL A 277 9.57 -25.89 4.95
C VAL A 277 10.41 -27.16 5.04
N GLN A 278 9.85 -28.33 4.77
CA GLN A 278 10.60 -29.59 4.62
C GLN A 278 11.04 -29.85 3.18
N GLU A 279 10.43 -29.17 2.21
CA GLU A 279 10.73 -29.31 0.78
C GLU A 279 11.38 -28.03 0.22
N GLY A 280 12.42 -28.24 -0.58
CA GLY A 280 13.21 -27.15 -1.15
C GLY A 280 14.05 -26.36 -0.13
N ASP A 281 14.62 -25.25 -0.58
CA ASP A 281 15.52 -24.41 0.21
C ASP A 281 15.05 -22.95 0.27
N ALA A 282 14.23 -22.65 1.28
CA ALA A 282 13.78 -21.29 1.57
C ALA A 282 14.96 -20.36 1.91
N VAL A 283 16.03 -20.87 2.54
CA VAL A 283 17.18 -20.06 2.96
C VAL A 283 17.98 -19.61 1.73
N ALA A 284 18.17 -20.46 0.73
CA ALA A 284 18.77 -20.07 -0.54
C ALA A 284 17.99 -18.95 -1.24
N THR A 285 16.66 -19.04 -1.25
CA THR A 285 15.78 -17.99 -1.80
C THR A 285 15.90 -16.68 -1.00
N LEU A 286 15.92 -16.76 0.33
CA LEU A 286 16.12 -15.60 1.20
C LEU A 286 17.50 -14.96 1.02
N LYS A 287 18.54 -15.77 0.76
CA LYS A 287 19.88 -15.26 0.47
C LYS A 287 19.95 -14.53 -0.86
N ALA A 288 19.26 -15.04 -1.88
CA ALA A 288 19.11 -14.34 -3.15
C ALA A 288 18.35 -13.01 -2.95
N LEU A 289 17.26 -12.99 -2.17
CA LEU A 289 16.56 -11.74 -1.82
C LEU A 289 17.45 -10.78 -1.03
N GLN A 290 18.26 -11.27 -0.08
CA GLN A 290 19.21 -10.46 0.68
C GLN A 290 20.20 -9.74 -0.22
N ALA A 291 20.75 -10.42 -1.23
CA ALA A 291 21.66 -9.80 -2.19
C ALA A 291 21.02 -8.63 -2.97
N LEU A 292 19.68 -8.59 -3.08
CA LEU A 292 18.93 -7.49 -3.71
C LEU A 292 18.63 -6.33 -2.76
N THR A 293 18.98 -6.45 -1.47
CA THR A 293 18.82 -5.38 -0.46
C THR A 293 20.02 -4.46 -0.32
N GLU A 294 21.13 -4.83 -0.94
CA GLU A 294 22.41 -4.14 -0.86
C GLU A 294 22.72 -3.44 -2.19
N ASP A 295 23.36 -2.27 -2.12
CA ASP A 295 23.88 -1.60 -3.31
C ASP A 295 25.14 -2.36 -3.75
N LYS A 296 25.22 -2.73 -5.03
CA LYS A 296 26.44 -3.35 -5.58
C LYS A 296 27.45 -2.23 -5.85
N LEU A 297 28.63 -2.33 -5.24
CA LEU A 297 29.65 -1.28 -5.27
C LEU A 297 30.81 -1.67 -6.21
N ASP A 298 31.38 -0.69 -6.90
CA ASP A 298 32.68 -0.79 -7.56
C ASP A 298 33.77 -0.50 -6.51
N LEU A 299 34.64 -1.49 -6.29
CA LEU A 299 35.78 -1.40 -5.39
C LEU A 299 37.11 -1.49 -6.15
N SER A 300 37.17 -1.00 -7.39
CA SER A 300 38.41 -0.94 -8.15
C SER A 300 39.49 -0.12 -7.42
N GLU A 301 40.70 -0.69 -7.29
CA GLU A 301 41.84 -0.06 -6.57
C GLU A 301 42.31 1.27 -7.20
N GLU A 302 41.89 1.57 -8.44
CA GLU A 302 42.27 2.78 -9.18
C GLU A 302 41.37 3.99 -8.87
N GLY A 303 40.23 3.81 -8.20
CA GLY A 303 39.34 4.88 -7.78
C GLY A 303 39.39 5.11 -6.27
N GLU A 304 39.81 6.30 -5.82
CA GLU A 304 39.65 6.75 -4.42
C GLU A 304 38.16 6.87 -3.99
N GLN A 305 37.20 6.64 -4.91
CA GLN A 305 35.77 6.80 -4.70
C GLN A 305 35.01 5.48 -4.91
N VAL A 306 34.23 5.11 -3.90
CA VAL A 306 33.27 3.99 -3.98
C VAL A 306 32.07 4.42 -4.82
N ALA A 307 31.87 3.78 -5.97
CA ALA A 307 30.73 4.04 -6.86
C ALA A 307 29.69 2.93 -6.74
N VAL A 308 28.40 3.27 -6.78
CA VAL A 308 27.31 2.28 -6.87
C VAL A 308 27.19 1.83 -8.33
N LEU A 309 27.45 0.56 -8.61
CA LEU A 309 27.27 -0.07 -9.92
C LEU A 309 25.79 -0.35 -10.19
N GLU A 310 25.13 -0.99 -9.22
CA GLU A 310 23.71 -1.30 -9.29
C GLU A 310 23.06 -0.96 -7.95
N PRO A 311 22.06 -0.07 -7.91
CA PRO A 311 21.34 0.23 -6.69
C PRO A 311 20.54 -1.00 -6.23
N ARG A 312 20.34 -1.11 -4.92
CA ARG A 312 19.46 -2.13 -4.34
C ARG A 312 18.06 -2.10 -4.96
N LYS A 313 17.45 -3.27 -5.08
CA LYS A 313 16.11 -3.45 -5.67
C LYS A 313 15.00 -3.64 -4.63
N VAL A 314 15.36 -3.96 -3.39
CA VAL A 314 14.43 -4.22 -2.27
C VAL A 314 14.95 -3.50 -1.02
N ARG A 315 14.10 -2.85 -0.23
CA ARG A 315 14.52 -2.21 1.02
C ARG A 315 14.53 -3.18 2.19
N ALA A 316 13.58 -4.11 2.24
CA ALA A 316 13.40 -5.00 3.38
C ALA A 316 12.80 -6.36 3.01
N ILE A 317 13.05 -7.37 3.84
CA ILE A 317 12.55 -8.74 3.66
C ILE A 317 11.59 -9.09 4.81
N GLY A 318 10.42 -9.60 4.44
CA GLY A 318 9.45 -10.20 5.36
C GLY A 318 9.27 -11.69 5.12
N LEU A 319 8.65 -12.36 6.09
CA LEU A 319 8.24 -13.77 6.00
C LEU A 319 6.72 -13.86 6.18
N VAL A 320 6.07 -14.80 5.50
CA VAL A 320 4.63 -15.07 5.65
C VAL A 320 4.43 -16.51 6.10
N ASP A 321 3.76 -16.69 7.23
CA ASP A 321 3.37 -17.97 7.83
C ASP A 321 4.55 -18.92 8.13
N PHE A 322 5.77 -18.39 8.28
CA PHE A 322 6.93 -19.20 8.66
C PHE A 322 6.80 -19.70 10.11
N PRO A 323 7.00 -21.01 10.37
CA PRO A 323 7.07 -21.52 11.73
C PRO A 323 8.33 -20.99 12.44
N SER A 324 8.27 -20.84 13.76
CA SER A 324 9.34 -20.27 14.59
C SER A 324 10.74 -20.83 14.28
N ARG A 325 10.87 -22.15 14.09
CA ARG A 325 12.15 -22.81 13.73
C ARG A 325 12.73 -22.32 12.39
N ALA A 326 11.87 -22.07 11.40
CA ALA A 326 12.28 -21.60 10.08
C ALA A 326 12.68 -20.12 10.12
N VAL A 327 11.98 -19.32 10.93
CA VAL A 327 12.35 -17.92 11.21
C VAL A 327 13.74 -17.86 11.85
N ILE A 328 14.00 -18.69 12.87
CA ILE A 328 15.32 -18.78 13.52
C ILE A 328 16.40 -19.20 12.51
N SER A 329 16.12 -20.21 11.67
CA SER A 329 17.05 -20.65 10.63
C SER A 329 17.43 -19.52 9.65
N ALA A 330 16.46 -18.73 9.19
CA ALA A 330 16.71 -17.57 8.34
C ALA A 330 17.59 -16.52 9.02
N ILE A 331 17.33 -16.22 10.30
CA ILE A 331 18.13 -15.26 11.09
C ILE A 331 19.54 -15.79 11.30
N GLN A 332 19.71 -17.07 11.65
CA GLN A 332 21.01 -17.72 11.84
C GLN A 332 21.82 -17.77 10.54
N ALA A 333 21.16 -17.87 9.39
CA ALA A 333 21.79 -17.71 8.10
C ALA A 333 22.25 -16.27 7.84
N GLY A 334 21.85 -15.28 8.65
CA GLY A 334 22.23 -13.87 8.53
C GLY A 334 21.33 -13.06 7.60
N VAL A 335 20.10 -13.51 7.35
CA VAL A 335 19.12 -12.76 6.56
C VAL A 335 18.47 -11.69 7.44
N PRO A 336 18.43 -10.41 7.04
CA PRO A 336 17.83 -9.33 7.82
C PRO A 336 16.30 -9.34 7.70
N VAL A 337 15.64 -10.27 8.39
CA VAL A 337 14.18 -10.36 8.45
C VAL A 337 13.63 -9.22 9.31
N VAL A 338 12.74 -8.39 8.75
CA VAL A 338 12.18 -7.22 9.45
C VAL A 338 10.72 -7.38 9.84
N SER A 339 10.00 -8.27 9.18
CA SER A 339 8.59 -8.54 9.46
C SER A 339 8.23 -10.02 9.32
N LEU A 340 7.21 -10.43 10.08
CA LEU A 340 6.59 -11.75 10.03
C LEU A 340 5.06 -11.59 10.00
N SER A 341 4.45 -11.97 8.89
CA SER A 341 2.99 -12.00 8.72
C SER A 341 2.48 -13.38 9.12
N ILE A 342 1.53 -13.44 10.06
CA ILE A 342 0.96 -14.70 10.58
C ILE A 342 -0.55 -14.54 10.83
N PRO A 343 -1.34 -15.61 10.68
CA PRO A 343 -2.70 -15.62 11.21
C PRO A 343 -2.63 -15.56 12.74
N PHE A 344 -3.33 -14.60 13.34
CA PHE A 344 -3.41 -14.48 14.79
C PHE A 344 -4.72 -13.81 15.17
N THR A 345 -5.61 -14.57 15.80
CA THR A 345 -6.96 -14.12 16.14
C THR A 345 -7.14 -14.18 17.66
N LEU A 346 -8.28 -13.69 18.15
CA LEU A 346 -8.60 -13.85 19.58
C LEU A 346 -8.73 -15.34 19.98
N ALA A 347 -9.18 -16.18 19.04
CA ALA A 347 -9.38 -17.61 19.24
C ALA A 347 -8.13 -18.45 18.91
N ASP A 348 -7.30 -17.99 17.96
CA ASP A 348 -6.08 -18.69 17.53
C ASP A 348 -4.82 -18.15 18.18
N ARG A 349 -4.19 -18.96 19.02
CA ARG A 349 -2.88 -18.67 19.63
C ARG A 349 -1.80 -19.67 19.24
N SER A 350 -2.04 -20.49 18.22
CA SER A 350 -1.09 -21.51 17.74
C SER A 350 0.28 -20.93 17.36
N HIS A 351 0.33 -19.67 16.92
CA HIS A 351 1.55 -18.98 16.52
C HIS A 351 2.28 -18.26 17.67
N GLN A 352 1.94 -18.54 18.94
CA GLN A 352 2.58 -17.92 20.11
C GLN A 352 4.11 -18.05 20.11
N ALA A 353 4.65 -19.21 19.72
CA ALA A 353 6.10 -19.40 19.62
C ALA A 353 6.75 -18.48 18.57
N SER A 354 6.07 -18.22 17.46
CA SER A 354 6.55 -17.28 16.44
C SER A 354 6.53 -15.83 16.94
N LEU A 355 5.56 -15.46 17.77
CA LEU A 355 5.52 -14.15 18.44
C LEU A 355 6.69 -13.96 19.41
N GLU A 356 7.04 -15.01 20.16
CA GLU A 356 8.17 -14.98 21.10
C GLU A 356 9.50 -14.77 20.38
N VAL A 357 9.73 -15.53 19.30
CA VAL A 357 10.88 -15.33 18.41
C VAL A 357 10.90 -13.92 17.82
N ALA A 358 9.77 -13.46 17.28
CA ALA A 358 9.70 -12.13 16.70
C ALA A 358 10.02 -11.03 17.73
N ARG A 359 9.54 -11.18 18.97
CA ARG A 359 9.86 -10.28 20.07
C ARG A 359 11.35 -10.31 20.44
N GLU A 360 11.95 -11.50 20.54
CA GLU A 360 13.36 -11.67 20.89
C GLU A 360 14.29 -11.01 19.87
N TYR A 361 13.98 -11.15 18.58
CA TYR A 361 14.78 -10.62 17.48
C TYR A 361 14.33 -9.24 16.96
N ASN A 362 13.37 -8.59 17.64
CA ASN A 362 12.83 -7.28 17.26
C ASN A 362 12.24 -7.24 15.82
N ILE A 363 11.56 -8.30 15.44
CA ILE A 363 10.83 -8.45 14.17
C ILE A 363 9.40 -7.96 14.38
N LYS A 364 8.90 -7.12 13.46
CA LYS A 364 7.52 -6.64 13.50
C LYS A 364 6.57 -7.76 13.06
N VAL A 365 5.47 -7.94 13.79
CA VAL A 365 4.46 -8.94 13.42
C VAL A 365 3.27 -8.27 12.77
N LEU A 366 2.86 -8.77 11.60
CA LEU A 366 1.64 -8.38 10.92
C LEU A 366 0.59 -9.48 11.15
N ALA A 367 -0.27 -9.28 12.15
CA ALA A 367 -1.33 -10.22 12.48
C ALA A 367 -2.48 -10.13 11.47
N ARG A 368 -2.86 -11.26 10.88
CA ARG A 368 -3.99 -11.40 9.95
C ARG A 368 -5.16 -12.11 10.61
N ASP A 369 -6.32 -12.03 9.96
CA ASP A 369 -7.55 -12.76 10.31
C ASP A 369 -8.17 -12.38 11.66
N GLY A 370 -7.83 -11.22 12.21
CA GLY A 370 -8.31 -10.77 13.52
C GLY A 370 -9.84 -10.73 13.66
N LEU A 371 -10.57 -10.47 12.56
CA LEU A 371 -12.05 -10.49 12.49
C LEU A 371 -12.61 -11.75 11.81
N MET A 372 -11.78 -12.78 11.63
CA MET A 372 -12.13 -14.07 11.03
C MET A 372 -12.84 -13.93 9.68
N GLY A 373 -12.27 -13.12 8.77
CA GLY A 373 -12.81 -12.88 7.43
C GLY A 373 -14.16 -12.15 7.40
N GLY A 374 -14.55 -11.47 8.49
CA GLY A 374 -15.81 -10.72 8.62
C GLY A 374 -16.85 -11.37 9.55
N LEU A 375 -16.60 -12.60 10.02
CA LEU A 375 -17.51 -13.32 10.92
C LEU A 375 -17.74 -12.62 12.26
N ILE A 376 -16.74 -11.88 12.76
CA ILE A 376 -16.89 -11.05 13.95
C ILE A 376 -17.60 -9.75 13.56
N SER A 377 -18.92 -9.82 13.38
CA SER A 377 -19.79 -8.69 13.09
C SER A 377 -21.23 -8.95 13.56
N GLU A 378 -22.02 -7.88 13.74
CA GLU A 378 -23.40 -7.97 14.23
C GLU A 378 -24.31 -8.86 13.37
N LYS A 379 -24.00 -8.97 12.07
CA LYS A 379 -24.76 -9.78 11.10
C LYS A 379 -24.87 -11.25 11.54
N TYR A 380 -23.79 -11.80 12.09
CA TYR A 380 -23.70 -13.24 12.39
C TYR A 380 -24.10 -13.60 13.82
N LEU A 381 -24.42 -12.62 14.66
CA LEU A 381 -24.80 -12.87 16.05
C LEU A 381 -26.10 -13.70 16.14
N GLY A 382 -26.03 -14.86 16.81
CA GLY A 382 -27.16 -15.80 16.93
C GLY A 382 -27.63 -16.41 15.59
N ARG A 383 -26.86 -16.28 14.52
CA ARG A 383 -27.16 -16.86 13.20
C ARG A 383 -26.49 -18.22 13.02
N PRO A 384 -27.03 -19.09 12.14
CA PRO A 384 -26.33 -20.30 11.74
C PRO A 384 -25.03 -19.96 11.00
N CYS A 385 -24.08 -20.90 11.01
CA CYS A 385 -22.83 -20.79 10.26
C CYS A 385 -23.13 -20.60 8.77
N PRO A 386 -22.42 -19.70 8.06
CA PRO A 386 -22.53 -19.57 6.62
C PRO A 386 -22.30 -20.92 5.92
N SER A 387 -23.01 -21.16 4.81
CA SER A 387 -22.86 -22.38 4.03
C SER A 387 -21.83 -22.20 2.92
N THR A 388 -20.95 -23.18 2.74
CA THR A 388 -20.03 -23.25 1.59
C THR A 388 -20.69 -23.75 0.30
N SER A 389 -21.97 -24.16 0.35
CA SER A 389 -22.70 -24.77 -0.77
C SER A 389 -23.23 -23.77 -1.80
N GLY A 390 -22.38 -22.89 -2.31
CA GLY A 390 -22.68 -22.01 -3.45
C GLY A 390 -23.34 -20.67 -3.13
N GLU A 391 -23.52 -20.33 -1.85
CA GLU A 391 -23.90 -18.98 -1.46
C GLU A 391 -22.65 -18.09 -1.39
N VAL A 392 -22.64 -17.02 -2.17
CA VAL A 392 -21.68 -15.93 -1.99
C VAL A 392 -22.21 -15.05 -0.87
N ASP A 393 -21.49 -14.96 0.24
CA ASP A 393 -21.76 -13.95 1.26
C ASP A 393 -20.85 -12.74 0.99
N PRO A 394 -21.39 -11.61 0.47
CA PRO A 394 -20.59 -10.44 0.10
C PRO A 394 -20.02 -9.68 1.30
N ASP A 395 -20.43 -10.02 2.53
CA ASP A 395 -19.92 -9.41 3.76
C ASP A 395 -18.72 -10.20 4.34
N LEU A 396 -18.29 -11.30 3.69
CA LEU A 396 -17.10 -12.07 4.03
C LEU A 396 -16.05 -11.99 2.92
N ASP A 397 -14.77 -12.06 3.31
CA ASP A 397 -13.66 -12.08 2.35
C ASP A 397 -13.70 -13.34 1.46
N ASP A 398 -13.88 -14.50 2.10
CA ASP A 398 -14.06 -15.81 1.47
C ASP A 398 -14.86 -16.71 2.42
N VAL A 399 -16.02 -17.18 1.97
CA VAL A 399 -16.93 -17.98 2.80
C VAL A 399 -16.29 -19.29 3.24
N ALA A 400 -15.52 -19.95 2.38
CA ALA A 400 -14.89 -21.22 2.71
C ALA A 400 -13.76 -21.04 3.74
N ALA A 401 -12.95 -20.00 3.57
CA ALA A 401 -11.91 -19.65 4.54
C ALA A 401 -12.50 -19.26 5.90
N ALA A 402 -13.57 -18.47 5.91
CA ALA A 402 -14.29 -18.09 7.13
C ALA A 402 -14.86 -19.32 7.86
N VAL A 403 -15.46 -20.26 7.12
CA VAL A 403 -15.99 -21.51 7.68
C VAL A 403 -14.88 -22.42 8.21
N ASP A 404 -13.73 -22.50 7.55
CA ASP A 404 -12.57 -23.24 8.07
C ASP A 404 -12.07 -22.65 9.39
N LEU A 405 -11.97 -21.32 9.47
CA LEU A 405 -11.66 -20.63 10.72
C LEU A 405 -12.71 -20.99 11.78
N ALA A 406 -14.01 -20.91 11.47
CA ALA A 406 -15.07 -21.28 12.41
C ALA A 406 -14.99 -22.75 12.86
N ASN A 407 -14.65 -23.68 11.97
CA ASN A 407 -14.51 -25.11 12.29
C ASN A 407 -13.33 -25.38 13.23
N ASN A 408 -12.24 -24.63 13.09
CA ASN A 408 -11.07 -24.77 13.96
C ASN A 408 -11.37 -24.36 15.42
N TYR A 409 -12.37 -23.49 15.66
CA TYR A 409 -12.67 -22.94 17.00
C TYR A 409 -14.06 -23.31 17.54
N GLY A 410 -14.97 -23.81 16.71
CA GLY A 410 -16.33 -24.15 17.09
C GLY A 410 -17.34 -23.00 16.92
N TRP A 411 -18.20 -23.08 15.92
CA TRP A 411 -19.22 -22.05 15.61
C TRP A 411 -20.14 -21.70 16.78
N VAL A 412 -20.51 -22.70 17.60
CA VAL A 412 -21.41 -22.48 18.73
C VAL A 412 -20.82 -21.52 19.76
N GLU A 413 -19.50 -21.55 19.96
CA GLU A 413 -18.81 -20.64 20.87
C GLU A 413 -18.69 -19.22 20.25
N LEU A 414 -18.54 -19.13 18.93
CA LEU A 414 -18.46 -17.86 18.20
C LEU A 414 -19.80 -17.12 18.10
N ALA A 415 -20.90 -17.85 17.88
CA ALA A 415 -22.22 -17.25 17.65
C ALA A 415 -22.99 -16.90 18.95
N ALA A 416 -22.51 -17.38 20.11
CA ALA A 416 -23.22 -17.26 21.39
C ALA A 416 -23.12 -15.89 22.07
N GLY A 417 -22.20 -15.01 21.65
CA GLY A 417 -22.01 -13.67 22.22
C GLY A 417 -21.09 -13.64 23.43
#